data_AF-A0A7V1M9L0-F1
#
_entry.id   AF-A0A7V1M9L0-F1
#
_cell.length_a   1.000
_cell.length_b   1.000
_cell.length_c   1.000
_cell.angle_alpha   90.00
_cell.angle_beta   90.00
_cell.angle_gamma   90.00
#
_symmetry.space_group_name_H-M   'P 1'
#
loop_
_entity.id
_entity.type
_entity.pdbx_description
1 polymer ?
#
loop_
_entity_poly.entity_id
_entity_poly.type
_entity_poly.pdbx_seq_one_letter_code
_entity_poly.pdbx_strand_id
1 'polypeptide(L)'
;MKRLVIIVIVLLVAGGTAILKLATYEPTANDTMTDMTNLSTWEPTTAQIRTQLDPNASLLQRKRHYGRLFRSRYRAKSMAVNLRVGQDGMFYLECAATIPTWDKALIAHQAWTEIRELFGEKPRLFIYESYIGTLSRRVGEARASTNNPAVPEVVFDTGWHLHRKPQRADFLGRLPGS
;
A
#
# COMPACT_ATOMS: atom_id res chain seq x y z
N MET A 1 45.96 -36.24 -11.10
CA MET A 1 44.75 -37.10 -11.14
C MET A 1 43.73 -36.75 -10.06
N LYS A 2 44.05 -36.81 -8.75
CA LYS A 2 43.08 -36.51 -7.65
C LYS A 2 42.36 -35.16 -7.75
N ARG A 3 43.05 -34.09 -8.17
CA ARG A 3 42.47 -32.74 -8.31
C ARG A 3 41.44 -32.63 -9.45
N LEU A 4 41.63 -33.39 -10.52
CA LEU A 4 40.77 -33.37 -11.71
C LEU A 4 39.43 -34.08 -11.42
N VAL A 5 39.49 -35.17 -10.64
CA VAL A 5 38.30 -35.88 -10.15
C VAL A 5 37.44 -35.01 -9.24
N ILE A 6 38.06 -34.22 -8.35
CA ILE A 6 37.33 -33.30 -7.45
C ILE A 6 36.59 -32.22 -8.24
N ILE A 7 37.23 -31.64 -9.26
CA ILE A 7 36.60 -30.60 -10.10
C ILE A 7 35.38 -31.15 -10.85
N VAL A 8 35.48 -32.37 -11.39
CA VAL A 8 34.36 -33.02 -12.10
C VAL A 8 33.19 -33.30 -11.15
N ILE A 9 33.46 -33.75 -9.92
CA ILE A 9 32.40 -33.98 -8.92
C ILE A 9 31.72 -32.67 -8.54
N VAL A 10 32.47 -31.60 -8.31
CA VAL A 10 31.91 -30.28 -7.97
C VAL A 10 31.02 -29.75 -9.10
N LEU A 11 31.44 -29.91 -10.36
CA LEU A 11 30.64 -29.51 -11.52
C LEU A 11 29.35 -30.33 -11.65
N LEU A 12 29.41 -31.64 -11.40
CA LEU A 12 28.22 -32.50 -11.44
C LEU A 12 27.24 -32.16 -10.32
N VAL A 13 27.74 -31.87 -9.11
CA VAL A 13 26.89 -31.47 -7.98
C VAL A 13 26.30 -30.07 -8.21
N ALA A 14 27.08 -29.11 -8.68
CA ALA A 14 26.60 -27.76 -8.98
C ALA A 14 25.60 -27.76 -10.16
N GLY A 15 25.87 -28.53 -11.21
CA GLY A 15 24.96 -28.70 -12.34
C GLY A 15 23.67 -29.41 -11.94
N GLY A 16 23.77 -30.50 -11.19
CA GLY A 16 22.61 -31.26 -10.70
C GLY A 16 21.72 -30.44 -9.78
N THR A 17 22.30 -29.66 -8.86
CA THR A 17 21.54 -28.75 -7.98
C THR A 17 20.89 -27.60 -8.75
N ALA A 18 21.54 -27.06 -9.78
CA ALA A 18 20.94 -26.03 -10.64
C ALA A 18 19.75 -26.58 -11.45
N ILE A 19 19.88 -27.76 -12.03
CA ILE A 19 18.80 -28.42 -12.79
C ILE A 19 17.64 -28.77 -11.87
N LEU A 20 17.91 -29.31 -10.69
CA LEU A 20 16.87 -29.62 -9.70
C LEU A 20 16.13 -28.35 -9.29
N LYS A 21 16.85 -27.25 -9.00
CA LYS A 21 16.22 -25.96 -8.68
C LYS A 21 15.39 -25.41 -9.82
N LEU A 22 15.79 -25.57 -11.08
CA LEU A 22 14.98 -25.17 -12.24
C LEU A 22 13.76 -26.07 -12.43
N ALA A 23 13.90 -27.38 -12.22
CA ALA A 23 12.83 -28.35 -12.41
C ALA A 23 11.75 -28.25 -11.31
N THR A 24 12.15 -27.88 -10.09
CA THR A 24 11.23 -27.58 -8.98
C THR A 24 10.94 -26.08 -8.87
N TYR A 25 11.37 -25.27 -9.84
CA TYR A 25 11.02 -23.85 -9.89
C TYR A 25 9.58 -23.76 -10.36
N GLU A 26 8.65 -23.63 -9.42
CA GLU A 26 7.29 -23.21 -9.72
C GLU A 26 7.27 -21.68 -9.81
N PRO A 27 7.24 -21.08 -11.02
CA PRO A 27 7.20 -19.63 -11.17
C PRO A 27 5.96 -19.01 -10.51
N THR A 28 4.91 -19.81 -10.32
CA THR A 28 3.63 -19.40 -9.73
C THR A 28 3.53 -19.59 -8.22
N ALA A 29 4.49 -20.26 -7.56
CA ALA A 29 4.46 -20.45 -6.10
C ALA A 29 4.68 -19.14 -5.33
N ASN A 30 5.27 -18.13 -5.98
CA ASN A 30 5.39 -16.76 -5.45
C ASN A 30 4.28 -15.80 -5.96
N ASP A 31 3.41 -16.27 -6.85
CA ASP A 31 2.27 -15.51 -7.40
C ASP A 31 0.96 -15.83 -6.66
N THR A 32 1.00 -16.12 -5.36
CA THR A 32 -0.17 -15.81 -4.54
C THR A 32 -0.32 -14.30 -4.48
N MET A 33 -0.96 -13.75 -5.52
CA MET A 33 -1.51 -12.40 -5.52
C MET A 33 -2.32 -12.27 -4.22
N THR A 34 -1.90 -11.38 -3.33
CA THR A 34 -2.51 -11.25 -2.00
C THR A 34 -4.02 -11.14 -2.15
N ASP A 35 -4.79 -12.04 -1.54
CA ASP A 35 -6.25 -12.06 -1.70
C ASP A 35 -6.88 -10.82 -1.05
N MET A 36 -7.26 -9.86 -1.90
CA MET A 36 -7.87 -8.59 -1.50
C MET A 36 -9.40 -8.63 -1.38
N THR A 37 -10.03 -9.81 -1.49
CA THR A 37 -11.49 -9.92 -1.35
C THR A 37 -11.99 -9.60 0.07
N ASN A 38 -11.17 -9.85 1.09
CA ASN A 38 -11.55 -9.75 2.50
C ASN A 38 -10.65 -8.81 3.32
N LEU A 39 -10.29 -7.64 2.79
CA LEU A 39 -9.40 -6.70 3.48
C LEU A 39 -9.89 -6.26 4.88
N SER A 40 -11.21 -6.31 5.13
CA SER A 40 -11.83 -6.00 6.43
C SER A 40 -11.45 -6.99 7.53
N THR A 41 -11.04 -8.20 7.15
CA THR A 41 -10.62 -9.26 8.09
C THR A 41 -9.15 -9.20 8.44
N TRP A 42 -8.36 -8.37 7.73
CA TRP A 42 -6.93 -8.26 7.97
C TRP A 42 -6.65 -7.50 9.27
N GLU A 43 -5.79 -8.08 10.11
CA GLU A 43 -5.43 -7.48 11.39
C GLU A 43 -4.41 -6.33 11.25
N PRO A 44 -4.54 -5.25 12.04
CA PRO A 44 -5.64 -5.00 12.98
C PRO A 44 -6.95 -4.64 12.26
N THR A 45 -8.08 -5.21 12.65
CA THR A 45 -9.41 -4.88 12.10
C THR A 45 -9.86 -3.49 12.54
N THR A 46 -10.86 -2.89 11.89
CA THR A 46 -11.39 -1.57 12.28
C THR A 46 -11.82 -1.51 13.75
N ALA A 47 -12.46 -2.58 14.25
CA ALA A 47 -12.87 -2.69 15.64
C ALA A 47 -11.66 -2.74 16.60
N GLN A 48 -10.62 -3.52 16.26
CA GLN A 48 -9.36 -3.58 17.01
C GLN A 48 -8.60 -2.25 16.96
N ILE A 49 -8.67 -1.51 15.85
CA ILE A 49 -8.06 -0.18 15.79
C ILE A 49 -8.82 0.77 16.71
N ARG A 50 -10.16 0.77 16.68
CA ARG A 50 -10.97 1.62 17.57
C ARG A 50 -10.57 1.48 19.04
N THR A 51 -10.31 0.26 19.51
CA THR A 51 -9.89 0.01 20.90
C THR A 51 -8.45 0.43 21.20
N GLN A 52 -7.57 0.44 20.19
CA GLN A 52 -6.17 0.88 20.31
C GLN A 52 -6.00 2.41 20.20
N LEU A 53 -7.01 3.13 19.73
CA LEU A 53 -6.99 4.59 19.69
C LEU A 53 -7.29 5.15 21.08
N ASP A 54 -6.30 5.83 21.67
CA ASP A 54 -6.47 6.55 22.94
C ASP A 54 -7.57 7.62 22.80
N PRO A 55 -8.68 7.53 23.56
CA PRO A 55 -9.76 8.50 23.51
C PRO A 55 -9.37 9.88 24.05
N ASN A 56 -8.34 9.95 24.90
CA ASN A 56 -7.86 11.19 25.53
C ASN A 56 -6.84 11.93 24.66
N ALA A 57 -6.27 11.27 23.65
CA ALA A 57 -5.34 11.90 22.72
C ALA A 57 -6.06 12.89 21.79
N SER A 58 -5.34 13.93 21.36
CA SER A 58 -5.87 14.87 20.37
C SER A 58 -6.30 14.17 19.08
N LEU A 59 -7.29 14.72 18.36
CA LEU A 59 -7.78 14.15 17.11
C LEU A 59 -6.65 13.89 16.11
N LEU A 60 -5.71 14.83 15.96
CA LEU A 60 -4.56 14.66 15.07
C LEU A 60 -3.66 13.49 15.49
N GLN A 61 -3.38 13.33 16.79
CA GLN A 61 -2.60 12.19 17.29
C GLN A 61 -3.34 10.86 17.05
N ARG A 62 -4.66 10.83 17.24
CA ARG A 62 -5.49 9.65 16.95
C ARG A 62 -5.46 9.29 15.47
N LYS A 63 -5.63 10.27 14.57
CA LYS A 63 -5.52 10.08 13.11
C LYS A 63 -4.13 9.56 12.72
N ARG A 64 -3.05 10.12 13.29
CA ARG A 64 -1.67 9.64 13.07
C ARG A 64 -1.46 8.22 13.58
N HIS A 65 -2.03 7.86 14.74
CA HIS A 65 -1.96 6.51 15.28
C HIS A 65 -2.69 5.52 14.37
N TYR A 66 -3.89 5.88 13.90
CA TYR A 66 -4.60 5.10 12.89
C TYR A 66 -3.76 4.89 11.62
N GLY A 67 -3.11 5.92 11.08
CA GLY A 67 -2.22 5.77 9.92
C GLY A 67 -1.10 4.74 10.12
N ARG A 68 -0.54 4.65 11.33
CA ARG A 68 0.47 3.63 11.69
C ARG A 68 -0.12 2.22 11.74
N LEU A 69 -1.29 2.05 12.35
CA LEU A 69 -2.00 0.77 12.45
C LEU A 69 -2.48 0.28 11.08
N PHE A 70 -2.97 1.20 10.24
CA PHE A 70 -3.34 0.92 8.87
C PHE A 70 -2.11 0.44 8.08
N ARG A 71 -0.97 1.14 8.19
CA ARG A 71 0.29 0.71 7.56
C ARG A 71 0.74 -0.68 8.02
N SER A 72 0.67 -0.99 9.32
CA SER A 72 1.12 -2.30 9.82
C SER A 72 0.30 -3.45 9.24
N ARG A 73 -1.02 -3.26 9.04
CA ARG A 73 -1.93 -4.22 8.40
C ARG A 73 -1.40 -4.70 7.03
N TYR A 74 -1.03 -3.75 6.16
CA TYR A 74 -0.54 -4.08 4.81
C TYR A 74 0.90 -4.59 4.81
N ARG A 75 1.74 -4.09 5.73
CA ARG A 75 3.12 -4.57 5.87
C ARG A 75 3.18 -6.04 6.28
N ALA A 76 2.24 -6.51 7.10
CA ALA A 76 2.10 -7.93 7.44
C ALA A 76 1.77 -8.82 6.23
N LYS A 77 1.29 -8.23 5.13
CA LYS A 77 0.99 -8.91 3.86
C LYS A 77 2.02 -8.59 2.76
N SER A 78 3.20 -8.10 3.14
CA SER A 78 4.27 -7.69 2.21
C SER A 78 3.85 -6.60 1.21
N MET A 79 2.78 -5.84 1.49
CA MET A 79 2.31 -4.75 0.65
C MET A 79 2.89 -3.42 1.13
N ALA A 80 3.53 -2.69 0.23
CA ALA A 80 4.05 -1.36 0.50
C ALA A 80 2.94 -0.31 0.37
N VAL A 81 2.14 -0.22 1.43
CA VAL A 81 1.09 0.78 1.62
C VAL A 81 1.42 1.61 2.86
N ASN A 82 1.23 2.92 2.79
CA ASN A 82 1.44 3.85 3.88
C ASN A 82 0.30 4.87 3.91
N LEU A 83 -0.22 5.17 5.09
CA LEU A 83 -1.25 6.18 5.29
C LEU A 83 -0.70 7.28 6.19
N ARG A 84 -0.36 8.43 5.58
CA ARG A 84 0.17 9.59 6.31
C ARG A 84 -0.94 10.58 6.61
N VAL A 85 -0.75 11.32 7.69
CA VAL A 85 -1.67 12.39 8.12
C VAL A 85 -0.91 13.71 8.19
N GLY A 86 -1.36 14.70 7.42
CA GLY A 86 -0.82 16.06 7.45
C GLY A 86 -1.15 16.79 8.73
N GLN A 87 -0.53 17.97 8.95
CA GLN A 87 -0.85 18.84 10.09
C GLN A 87 -2.27 19.39 10.03
N ASP A 88 -2.79 19.56 8.81
CA ASP A 88 -4.16 19.93 8.48
C ASP A 88 -5.18 18.80 8.73
N GLY A 89 -4.73 17.63 9.18
CA GLY A 89 -5.58 16.47 9.44
C GLY A 89 -6.01 15.73 8.16
N MET A 90 -5.44 16.07 7.01
CA MET A 90 -5.71 15.41 5.73
C MET A 90 -4.96 14.09 5.62
N PHE A 91 -5.57 13.13 4.94
CA PHE A 91 -5.01 11.79 4.75
C PHE A 91 -4.37 11.65 3.37
N TYR A 92 -3.18 11.04 3.35
CA TYR A 92 -2.37 10.77 2.16
C TYR A 92 -2.07 9.28 2.11
N LEU A 93 -2.73 8.56 1.20
CA LEU A 93 -2.50 7.15 0.94
C LEU A 93 -1.38 7.01 -0.08
N GLU A 94 -0.25 6.47 0.31
CA GLU A 94 0.85 6.13 -0.58
C GLU A 94 0.86 4.62 -0.82
N CYS A 95 0.72 4.20 -2.08
CA CYS A 95 0.84 2.81 -2.51
C CYS A 95 2.10 2.65 -3.37
N ALA A 96 2.74 1.49 -3.36
CA ALA A 96 3.77 1.20 -4.36
C ALA A 96 3.17 1.31 -5.78
N ALA A 97 3.94 1.88 -6.72
CA ALA A 97 3.52 2.01 -8.11
C ALA A 97 3.14 0.65 -8.73
N THR A 98 3.80 -0.44 -8.29
CA THR A 98 3.57 -1.82 -8.74
C THR A 98 2.21 -2.40 -8.32
N ILE A 99 1.53 -1.82 -7.32
CA ILE A 99 0.18 -2.27 -6.94
C ILE A 99 -0.79 -1.86 -8.05
N PRO A 100 -1.59 -2.78 -8.61
CA PRO A 100 -2.58 -2.45 -9.64
C PRO A 100 -3.56 -1.34 -9.22
N THR A 101 -4.08 -0.59 -10.19
CA THR A 101 -5.03 0.51 -9.94
C THR A 101 -6.30 0.03 -9.23
N TRP A 102 -6.81 -1.15 -9.60
CA TRP A 102 -8.00 -1.72 -8.97
C TRP A 102 -7.75 -2.03 -7.48
N ASP A 103 -6.59 -2.56 -7.13
CA ASP A 103 -6.17 -2.83 -5.76
C ASP A 103 -6.01 -1.53 -4.95
N LYS A 104 -5.36 -0.52 -5.55
CA LYS A 104 -5.30 0.83 -4.96
C LYS A 104 -6.70 1.38 -4.67
N ALA A 105 -7.66 1.11 -5.55
CA ALA A 105 -9.04 1.54 -5.38
C ALA A 105 -9.69 0.88 -4.16
N LEU A 106 -9.51 -0.43 -3.99
CA LEU A 106 -10.03 -1.17 -2.84
C LEU A 106 -9.40 -0.69 -1.52
N ILE A 107 -8.08 -0.50 -1.51
CA ILE A 107 -7.36 0.03 -0.34
C ILE A 107 -7.89 1.43 0.01
N ALA A 108 -8.06 2.29 -0.98
CA ALA A 108 -8.59 3.65 -0.78
C ALA A 108 -10.04 3.62 -0.28
N HIS A 109 -10.89 2.75 -0.83
CA HIS A 109 -12.26 2.55 -0.39
C HIS A 109 -12.32 2.12 1.09
N GLN A 110 -11.50 1.14 1.47
CA GLN A 110 -11.39 0.68 2.85
C GLN A 110 -10.91 1.80 3.78
N ALA A 111 -9.80 2.45 3.43
CA ALA A 111 -9.24 3.54 4.23
C ALA A 111 -10.27 4.65 4.46
N TRP A 112 -10.98 5.06 3.40
CA TRP A 112 -12.02 6.08 3.49
C TRP A 112 -13.16 5.65 4.42
N THR A 113 -13.64 4.40 4.28
CA THR A 113 -14.72 3.86 5.11
C THR A 113 -14.33 3.83 6.58
N GLU A 114 -13.13 3.35 6.89
CA GLU A 114 -12.60 3.31 8.26
C GLU A 114 -12.38 4.71 8.84
N ILE A 115 -11.85 5.66 8.07
CA ILE A 115 -11.66 7.04 8.54
C ILE A 115 -13.01 7.65 8.95
N ARG A 116 -14.03 7.48 8.12
CA ARG A 116 -15.38 7.97 8.44
C ARG A 116 -15.92 7.31 9.70
N GLU A 117 -15.79 5.99 9.81
CA GLU A 117 -16.29 5.22 10.95
C GLU A 117 -15.59 5.58 12.27
N LEU A 118 -14.28 5.85 12.22
CA LEU A 118 -13.47 6.14 13.41
C LEU A 118 -13.50 7.60 13.84
N PHE A 119 -13.69 8.54 12.91
CA PHE A 119 -13.52 9.98 13.17
C PHE A 119 -14.75 10.84 12.83
N GLY A 120 -15.80 10.28 12.22
CA GLY A 120 -17.10 10.96 12.08
C GLY A 120 -17.17 12.07 11.04
N GLU A 121 -16.22 12.16 10.10
CA GLU A 121 -16.14 13.22 9.08
C GLU A 121 -16.37 12.68 7.66
N LYS A 122 -16.69 13.56 6.69
CA LYS A 122 -16.57 13.26 5.26
C LYS A 122 -15.08 13.21 4.90
N PRO A 123 -14.45 12.03 4.84
CA PRO A 123 -13.02 11.93 4.62
C PRO A 123 -12.68 12.44 3.23
N ARG A 124 -11.54 13.11 3.12
CA ARG A 124 -10.87 13.33 1.84
C ARG A 124 -9.50 12.68 1.93
N LEU A 125 -9.27 11.73 1.04
CA LEU A 125 -8.07 10.92 0.99
C LEU A 125 -7.39 11.14 -0.35
N PHE A 126 -6.17 11.64 -0.37
CA PHE A 126 -5.39 11.74 -1.60
C PHE A 126 -4.57 10.48 -1.83
N ILE A 127 -4.59 9.98 -3.06
CA ILE A 127 -3.91 8.75 -3.44
C ILE A 127 -2.62 9.11 -4.17
N TYR A 128 -1.53 8.53 -3.72
CA TYR A 128 -0.18 8.73 -4.22
C TYR A 128 0.45 7.38 -4.58
N GLU A 129 1.26 7.39 -5.63
CA GLU A 129 2.18 6.31 -5.97
C GLU A 129 3.58 6.63 -5.49
N SER A 130 4.16 5.69 -4.75
CA SER A 130 5.55 5.74 -4.32
C SER A 130 6.44 4.97 -5.29
N TYR A 131 7.62 5.52 -5.53
CA TYR A 131 8.64 4.99 -6.43
C TYR A 131 9.98 4.94 -5.69
N ILE A 132 10.86 4.03 -6.09
CA ILE A 132 12.18 3.92 -5.46
C ILE A 132 13.02 5.16 -5.85
N GLY A 133 13.52 5.88 -4.85
CA GLY A 133 14.44 7.00 -5.05
C GLY A 133 13.80 8.32 -5.50
N THR A 134 12.47 8.40 -5.62
CA THR A 134 11.78 9.65 -5.96
C THR A 134 10.62 9.94 -5.02
N LEU A 135 10.12 11.19 -5.06
CA LEU A 135 8.94 11.57 -4.31
C LEU A 135 7.70 10.84 -4.84
N SER A 136 6.74 10.59 -3.94
CA SER A 136 5.47 9.97 -4.31
C SER A 136 4.65 10.93 -5.18
N ARG A 137 4.01 10.44 -6.23
CA ARG A 137 3.21 11.22 -7.18
C ARG A 137 1.73 11.02 -6.94
N ARG A 138 0.94 12.09 -6.91
CA ARG A 138 -0.52 12.04 -6.80
C ARG A 138 -1.10 11.40 -8.06
N VAL A 139 -1.98 10.43 -7.86
CA VAL A 139 -2.65 9.70 -8.94
C VAL A 139 -4.16 9.66 -8.79
N GLY A 140 -4.70 10.16 -7.69
CA GLY A 140 -6.14 10.21 -7.50
C GLY A 140 -6.59 10.76 -6.16
N GLU A 141 -7.88 10.61 -5.89
CA GLU A 141 -8.50 10.91 -4.61
C GLU A 141 -9.67 9.95 -4.34
N ALA A 142 -9.90 9.63 -3.07
CA ALA A 142 -11.15 9.06 -2.60
C ALA A 142 -11.92 10.13 -1.83
N ARG A 143 -13.16 10.36 -2.26
CA ARG A 143 -14.07 11.40 -1.75
C ARG A 143 -15.46 10.82 -1.58
N ALA A 144 -16.35 11.52 -0.87
CA ALA A 144 -17.75 11.11 -0.80
C ALA A 144 -18.36 11.11 -2.22
N SER A 145 -19.10 10.05 -2.57
CA SER A 145 -19.79 9.99 -3.85
C SER A 145 -20.87 11.06 -3.93
N THR A 146 -20.99 11.69 -5.11
CA THR A 146 -22.02 12.70 -5.41
C THR A 146 -23.43 12.12 -5.29
N ASN A 147 -23.63 10.86 -5.68
CA ASN A 147 -24.93 10.20 -5.67
C ASN A 147 -25.29 9.62 -4.30
N ASN A 148 -24.29 9.16 -3.54
CA ASN A 148 -24.48 8.64 -2.19
C ASN A 148 -23.31 9.05 -1.29
N PRO A 149 -23.46 10.11 -0.47
CA PRO A 149 -22.41 10.57 0.43
C PRO A 149 -21.98 9.52 1.47
N ALA A 150 -22.75 8.43 1.62
CA ALA A 150 -22.42 7.32 2.48
C ALA A 150 -21.44 6.30 1.86
N VAL A 151 -20.96 6.51 0.64
CA VAL A 151 -20.02 5.61 -0.04
C VAL A 151 -18.90 6.46 -0.65
N PRO A 152 -17.63 5.99 -0.65
CA PRO A 152 -16.58 6.68 -1.37
C PRO A 152 -16.72 6.50 -2.89
N GLU A 153 -16.52 7.59 -3.63
CA GLU A 153 -16.12 7.56 -5.03
C GLU A 153 -14.58 7.64 -5.07
N VAL A 154 -13.94 6.64 -5.66
CA VAL A 154 -12.50 6.64 -5.90
C VAL A 154 -12.25 7.07 -7.35
N VAL A 155 -11.62 8.23 -7.52
CA VAL A 155 -11.30 8.78 -8.82
C VAL A 155 -9.79 8.76 -8.99
N PHE A 156 -9.32 8.01 -9.96
CA PHE A 156 -7.95 8.13 -10.43
C PHE A 156 -7.90 9.17 -11.53
N ASP A 157 -6.84 9.96 -11.54
CA ASP A 157 -6.50 10.83 -12.65
C ASP A 157 -6.00 9.94 -13.80
N THR A 158 -6.90 9.17 -14.44
CA THR A 158 -6.61 8.29 -15.59
C THR A 158 -6.73 9.01 -16.91
N GLY A 159 -7.03 10.32 -16.89
CA GLY A 159 -7.26 11.09 -18.09
C GLY A 159 -6.03 11.15 -18.99
N TRP A 160 -6.27 10.97 -20.29
CA TRP A 160 -5.49 11.50 -21.42
C TRP A 160 -4.88 12.91 -21.17
N HIS A 161 -5.36 13.66 -20.19
CA HIS A 161 -4.85 14.95 -19.72
C HIS A 161 -3.50 14.87 -18.95
N LEU A 162 -3.02 13.68 -18.61
CA LEU A 162 -1.68 13.44 -18.04
C LEU A 162 -0.54 13.39 -19.07
N HIS A 163 -0.81 13.66 -20.37
CA HIS A 163 0.27 13.97 -21.32
C HIS A 163 1.07 15.24 -20.95
N ARG A 164 0.66 15.96 -19.90
CA ARG A 164 1.50 17.01 -19.31
C ARG A 164 2.64 16.39 -18.50
N LYS A 165 3.83 16.97 -18.62
CA LYS A 165 4.95 16.64 -17.73
C LYS A 165 4.49 16.81 -16.27
N PRO A 166 4.82 15.85 -15.37
CA PRO A 166 4.52 15.97 -13.96
C PRO A 166 5.00 17.32 -13.41
N GLN A 167 4.12 18.01 -12.69
CA GLN A 167 4.45 19.29 -12.06
C GLN A 167 4.86 19.08 -10.61
N ARG A 168 5.61 20.02 -10.03
CA ARG A 168 6.05 19.93 -8.62
C ARG A 168 4.90 19.72 -7.63
N ALA A 169 3.72 20.29 -7.91
CA ALA A 169 2.53 20.15 -7.08
C ALA A 169 1.90 18.75 -7.13
N ASP A 170 2.23 17.94 -8.14
CA ASP A 170 1.76 16.55 -8.23
C ASP A 170 2.54 15.65 -7.26
N PHE A 171 3.70 16.07 -6.76
CA PHE A 171 4.52 15.27 -5.85
C PHE A 171 4.22 15.57 -4.39
N LEU A 172 4.18 14.52 -3.58
CA LEU A 172 4.09 14.63 -2.13
C LEU A 172 5.41 15.21 -1.61
N GLY A 173 5.37 16.48 -1.21
CA GLY A 173 6.49 17.12 -0.52
C GLY A 173 6.71 16.54 0.88
N ARG A 174 7.69 17.09 1.62
CA ARG A 174 7.76 16.85 3.07
C ARG A 174 6.49 17.40 3.70
N LEU A 175 5.69 16.52 4.30
CA LEU A 175 4.63 16.96 5.19
C LEU A 175 5.29 17.67 6.39
N PRO A 176 4.83 18.87 6.79
CA PRO A 176 5.42 19.57 7.93
C PRO A 176 5.31 18.72 9.20
N GLY A 177 6.46 18.32 9.77
CA GLY A 177 6.53 17.57 11.03
C GLY A 177 6.27 16.06 10.94
N SER A 178 6.59 15.40 9.81
CA SER A 178 6.75 13.94 9.75
C SER A 178 8.13 13.48 10.19
#